data_AF-A0A8S1UHY9-F1
#
_entry.id   AF-A0A8S1UHY9-F1
#
_cell.length_a   1.000
_cell.length_b   1.000
_cell.length_c   1.000
_cell.angle_alpha   90.00
_cell.angle_beta   90.00
_cell.angle_gamma   90.00
#
_symmetry.space_group_name_H-M   'P 1'
#
loop_
_entity.id
_entity.type
_entity.pdbx_description
1 polymer ?
#
loop_
_entity_poly.entity_id
_entity_poly.type
_entity_poly.pdbx_seq_one_letter_code
_entity_poly.pdbx_strand_id
1 'polypeptide(L)'
;MIQQLEELFSETPQYNKLYWILGQYNNTYVIGPNGVGKTTAVHFCLDKLKIPYRRINMMQCLTKQSLLQAIVNEISELWNQELTKISKFSELIIRLNSIISTSNQKNRRAYIIIDAPQYPQIEFIYLQKLFALSEIKSKTCSVNFIFICNQLPNIIEMPLGITMIFQSFDEELQIRIIYAHIMYRAIMLEDYQVQKQDNVRAFAGQVAKDVFVTFSIITTNLNNLIQIAVGLFENFIYQCVNLTNEEQLQIRQQYLIARKLLFENPFLQINSKEFKDLIEEVESQKNPQQKSIQESKKQQAETKTAIQTLEIQKIKLPKLPSLILLSSYYASRNPEKTDGTIFRDLKKNKRQSKVKEQLKVKQKVSLYRLIAITQSLMSINENKEFSIEKQQFNQSVQFYQQIQLLSDQGFIKVHHKKDDILNKIKLECQITEKQAFDLAAELNIQFNEFLSAF
;
A
#
# COMPACT_ATOMS: atom_id res chain seq x y z
N MET A 1 -8.58 15.52 -16.60
CA MET A 1 -8.53 14.42 -15.63
C MET A 1 -9.07 14.84 -14.27
N ILE A 2 -8.56 15.92 -13.65
CA ILE A 2 -9.19 16.50 -12.44
C ILE A 2 -10.69 16.72 -12.70
N GLN A 3 -11.09 17.55 -13.66
CA GLN A 3 -12.52 17.76 -13.98
C GLN A 3 -13.37 16.50 -14.23
N GLN A 4 -12.85 15.47 -14.91
CA GLN A 4 -13.61 14.23 -15.17
C GLN A 4 -13.74 13.35 -13.92
N LEU A 5 -12.69 13.27 -13.10
CA LEU A 5 -12.77 12.62 -11.79
C LEU A 5 -13.67 13.44 -10.85
N GLU A 6 -13.62 14.77 -10.91
CA GLU A 6 -14.49 15.67 -10.16
C GLU A 6 -15.97 15.49 -10.53
N GLU A 7 -16.30 15.30 -11.81
CA GLU A 7 -17.64 14.96 -12.28
C GLU A 7 -18.09 13.60 -11.72
N LEU A 8 -17.26 12.56 -11.87
CA LEU A 8 -17.51 11.22 -11.30
C LEU A 8 -17.73 11.25 -9.78
N PHE A 9 -16.92 12.04 -9.07
CA PHE A 9 -17.03 12.22 -7.63
C PHE A 9 -18.24 13.07 -7.23
N SER A 10 -18.68 14.01 -8.06
CA SER A 10 -19.89 14.79 -7.80
C SER A 10 -21.19 13.98 -7.95
N GLU A 11 -21.16 12.91 -8.75
CA GLU A 11 -22.28 11.97 -8.89
C GLU A 11 -22.45 11.08 -7.65
N THR A 12 -21.45 10.98 -6.76
CA THR A 12 -21.51 10.06 -5.63
C THR A 12 -22.24 10.65 -4.41
N PRO A 13 -23.25 9.96 -3.83
CA PRO A 13 -23.98 10.44 -2.67
C PRO A 13 -23.09 10.73 -1.45
N GLN A 14 -22.03 9.94 -1.25
CA GLN A 14 -21.08 10.10 -0.14
C GLN A 14 -20.31 11.43 -0.25
N TYR A 15 -19.97 11.85 -1.46
CA TYR A 15 -19.25 13.10 -1.71
C TYR A 15 -20.16 14.31 -1.52
N ASN A 16 -21.39 14.26 -2.01
CA ASN A 16 -22.37 15.32 -1.79
C ASN A 16 -22.69 15.50 -0.30
N LYS A 17 -22.81 14.38 0.43
CA LYS A 17 -23.00 14.40 1.89
C LYS A 17 -21.77 14.98 2.59
N LEU A 18 -20.55 14.60 2.19
CA LEU A 18 -19.32 15.17 2.75
C LEU A 18 -19.21 16.67 2.47
N TYR A 19 -19.51 17.11 1.24
CA TYR A 19 -19.52 18.53 0.85
C TYR A 19 -20.47 19.34 1.73
N TRP A 20 -21.70 18.85 1.96
CA TRP A 20 -22.64 19.48 2.86
C TRP A 20 -22.14 19.52 4.31
N ILE A 21 -21.57 18.41 4.81
CA ILE A 21 -21.00 18.34 6.16
C ILE A 21 -19.87 19.35 6.34
N LEU A 22 -18.90 19.39 5.42
CA LEU A 22 -17.75 20.31 5.51
C LEU A 22 -18.17 21.78 5.35
N GLY A 23 -19.27 22.04 4.63
CA GLY A 23 -19.87 23.38 4.56
C GLY A 23 -20.44 23.85 5.90
N GLN A 24 -21.03 22.95 6.70
CA GLN A 24 -21.81 23.32 7.89
C GLN A 24 -21.11 23.06 9.22
N TYR A 25 -20.23 22.06 9.31
CA TYR A 25 -19.71 21.56 10.58
C TYR A 25 -18.21 21.76 10.75
N ASN A 26 -17.85 22.33 11.89
CA ASN A 26 -16.47 22.63 12.23
C ASN A 26 -15.61 21.36 12.21
N ASN A 27 -15.88 20.41 13.10
CA ASN A 27 -15.06 19.20 13.20
C ASN A 27 -15.76 18.00 12.57
N THR A 28 -15.00 17.23 11.78
CA THR A 28 -15.54 16.08 11.05
C THR A 28 -14.61 14.87 11.15
N TYR A 29 -15.20 13.70 11.35
CA TYR A 29 -14.55 12.41 11.21
C TYR A 29 -14.94 11.79 9.87
N VAL A 30 -13.96 11.36 9.09
CA VAL A 30 -14.16 10.68 7.81
C VAL A 30 -13.58 9.28 7.93
N ILE A 31 -14.46 8.28 8.03
CA ILE A 31 -14.10 6.93 8.46
C ILE A 31 -14.45 5.93 7.37
N GLY A 32 -13.58 4.99 7.06
CA GLY A 32 -13.90 3.92 6.10
C GLY A 32 -12.69 3.12 5.67
N PRO A 33 -12.83 1.99 4.97
CA PRO A 33 -11.72 1.10 4.63
C PRO A 33 -10.57 1.78 3.85
N ASN A 34 -9.41 1.13 3.79
CA ASN A 34 -8.33 1.59 2.91
C ASN A 34 -8.77 1.56 1.44
N GLY A 35 -8.35 2.55 0.66
CA GLY A 35 -8.59 2.58 -0.79
C GLY A 35 -9.97 3.07 -1.23
N VAL A 36 -10.88 3.44 -0.32
CA VAL A 36 -12.24 3.96 -0.69
C VAL A 36 -12.26 5.45 -1.06
N GLY A 37 -11.11 6.09 -1.25
CA GLY A 37 -11.03 7.49 -1.73
C GLY A 37 -11.28 8.58 -0.69
N LYS A 38 -11.25 8.30 0.62
CA LYS A 38 -11.51 9.29 1.70
C LYS A 38 -10.71 10.59 1.56
N THR A 39 -9.38 10.46 1.46
CA THR A 39 -8.45 11.59 1.37
C THR A 39 -8.73 12.42 0.12
N THR A 40 -8.93 11.77 -1.03
CA THR A 40 -9.32 12.43 -2.28
C THR A 40 -10.63 13.19 -2.13
N ALA A 41 -11.64 12.60 -1.47
CA ALA A 41 -12.94 13.22 -1.26
C ALA A 41 -12.87 14.48 -0.41
N VAL A 42 -12.08 14.45 0.68
CA VAL A 42 -11.89 15.59 1.57
C VAL A 42 -11.22 16.74 0.81
N HIS A 43 -10.13 16.47 0.10
CA HIS A 43 -9.43 17.49 -0.70
C HIS A 43 -10.38 18.12 -1.73
N PHE A 44 -11.05 17.29 -2.52
CA PHE A 44 -11.99 17.74 -3.53
C PHE A 44 -13.10 18.64 -2.96
N CYS A 45 -13.73 18.22 -1.84
CA CYS A 45 -14.80 19.02 -1.23
C CYS A 45 -14.28 20.37 -0.73
N LEU A 46 -13.10 20.41 -0.11
CA LEU A 46 -12.52 21.65 0.42
C LEU A 46 -12.07 22.60 -0.70
N ASP A 47 -11.47 22.06 -1.77
CA ASP A 47 -11.10 22.81 -2.97
C ASP A 47 -12.35 23.42 -3.62
N LYS A 48 -13.43 22.64 -3.76
CA LYS A 48 -14.72 23.11 -4.30
C LYS A 48 -15.36 24.19 -3.42
N LEU A 49 -15.27 24.07 -2.09
CA LEU A 49 -15.74 25.08 -1.14
C LEU A 49 -14.81 26.30 -1.07
N LYS A 50 -13.63 26.26 -1.71
CA LYS A 50 -12.56 27.27 -1.61
C LYS A 50 -12.13 27.55 -0.17
N ILE A 51 -12.14 26.53 0.68
CA ILE A 51 -11.74 26.64 2.08
C ILE A 51 -10.25 26.28 2.19
N PRO A 52 -9.39 27.14 2.75
CA PRO A 52 -7.98 26.83 2.91
C PRO A 52 -7.78 25.67 3.89
N TYR A 53 -6.86 24.77 3.55
CA TYR A 53 -6.52 23.65 4.42
C TYR A 53 -5.05 23.26 4.34
N ARG A 54 -4.62 22.50 5.35
CA ARG A 54 -3.34 21.78 5.40
C ARG A 54 -3.54 20.36 5.85
N ARG A 55 -2.62 19.48 5.46
CA ARG A 55 -2.68 18.04 5.75
C ARG A 55 -1.47 17.62 6.55
N ILE A 56 -1.73 16.94 7.65
CA ILE A 56 -0.73 16.30 8.50
C ILE A 56 -0.91 14.80 8.37
N ASN A 57 0.16 14.11 7.95
CA ASN A 57 0.18 12.66 7.93
C ASN A 57 0.62 12.13 9.30
N MET A 58 -0.28 11.44 10.00
CA MET A 58 0.03 10.88 11.32
C MET A 58 1.13 9.82 11.30
N MET A 59 1.36 9.16 10.17
CA MET A 59 2.46 8.19 10.04
C MET A 59 3.84 8.85 10.20
N GLN A 60 3.94 10.15 9.94
CA GLN A 60 5.17 10.94 10.10
C GLN A 60 5.28 11.54 11.50
N CYS A 61 4.18 11.57 12.26
CA CYS A 61 4.09 12.19 13.59
C CYS A 61 4.03 11.10 14.69
N LEU A 62 5.20 10.53 15.03
CA LEU A 62 5.30 9.39 15.97
C LEU A 62 5.09 9.76 17.45
N THR A 63 5.10 11.05 17.80
CA THR A 63 4.99 11.53 19.18
C THR A 63 4.00 12.70 19.31
N LYS A 64 3.43 12.90 20.51
CA LYS A 64 2.56 14.06 20.81
C LYS A 64 3.26 15.38 20.47
N GLN A 65 4.55 15.49 20.74
CA GLN A 65 5.35 16.69 20.45
C GLN A 65 5.55 16.90 18.94
N SER A 66 5.81 15.83 18.18
CA SER A 66 5.91 15.92 16.72
C SER A 66 4.59 16.36 16.07
N LEU A 67 3.44 15.90 16.60
CA LEU A 67 2.14 16.36 16.12
C LEU A 67 1.91 17.84 16.44
N LEU A 68 2.20 18.28 17.68
CA LEU A 68 2.08 19.70 18.04
C LEU A 68 2.90 20.57 17.11
N GLN A 69 4.15 20.18 16.87
CA GLN A 69 5.03 20.95 16.02
C GLN A 69 4.54 20.95 14.57
N ALA A 70 4.03 19.82 14.06
CA ALA A 70 3.43 19.76 12.72
C ALA A 70 2.23 20.70 12.62
N ILE A 71 1.28 20.65 13.57
CA ILE A 71 0.10 21.54 13.61
C ILE A 71 0.54 23.01 13.57
N VAL A 72 1.56 23.36 14.34
CA VAL A 72 2.08 24.73 14.40
C VAL A 72 2.70 25.16 13.10
N ASN A 73 3.52 24.31 12.48
CA ASN A 73 4.15 24.60 11.19
C ASN A 73 3.08 24.79 10.10
N GLU A 74 2.07 23.92 10.06
CA GLU A 74 0.99 24.03 9.08
C GLU A 74 0.14 25.30 9.27
N ILE A 75 -0.11 25.70 10.52
CA ILE A 75 -0.82 26.95 10.83
C ILE A 75 0.06 28.16 10.49
N SER A 76 1.34 28.11 10.83
CA SER A 76 2.35 29.12 10.48
C SER A 76 2.33 29.39 8.98
N GLU A 77 2.28 28.35 8.16
CA GLU A 77 2.16 28.48 6.70
C GLU A 77 0.79 28.99 6.24
N LEU A 78 -0.31 28.52 6.84
CA LEU A 78 -1.67 28.97 6.46
C LEU A 78 -1.85 30.49 6.64
N TRP A 79 -1.22 31.06 7.66
CA TRP A 79 -1.31 32.48 7.98
C TRP A 79 -0.05 33.28 7.63
N ASN A 80 0.98 32.67 7.03
CA ASN A 80 2.27 33.29 6.74
C ASN A 80 2.89 34.01 7.95
N GLN A 81 2.89 33.35 9.11
CA GLN A 81 3.45 33.88 10.36
C GLN A 81 4.38 32.86 10.98
N GLU A 82 5.67 33.19 11.18
CA GLU A 82 6.60 32.28 11.83
C GLU A 82 6.22 32.01 13.28
N LEU A 83 5.84 30.75 13.56
CA LEU A 83 5.56 30.30 14.90
C LEU A 83 6.77 29.57 15.48
N THR A 84 7.18 29.98 16.68
CA THR A 84 8.28 29.34 17.42
C THR A 84 7.92 27.93 17.87
N LYS A 85 8.94 27.10 18.10
CA LYS A 85 8.78 25.72 18.57
C LYS A 85 7.93 25.64 19.84
N ILE A 86 7.11 24.60 19.91
CA ILE A 86 6.16 24.40 21.01
C ILE A 86 6.54 23.14 21.80
N SER A 87 6.47 23.25 23.13
CA SER A 87 6.68 22.10 24.03
C SER A 87 5.39 21.57 24.66
N LYS A 88 4.39 22.45 24.87
CA LYS A 88 3.14 22.14 25.59
C LYS A 88 1.89 22.53 24.80
N PHE A 89 0.79 21.79 25.01
CA PHE A 89 -0.51 22.07 24.39
C PHE A 89 -1.08 23.46 24.75
N SER A 90 -0.88 23.92 25.99
CA SER A 90 -1.33 25.24 26.43
C SER A 90 -0.69 26.38 25.63
N GLU A 91 0.56 26.22 25.20
CA GLU A 91 1.23 27.22 24.38
C GLU A 91 0.65 27.26 22.95
N LEU A 92 0.14 26.14 22.42
CA LEU A 92 -0.59 26.10 21.15
C LEU A 92 -1.87 26.93 21.24
N ILE A 93 -2.64 26.79 22.33
CA ILE A 93 -3.85 27.58 22.57
C ILE A 93 -3.53 29.08 22.57
N ILE A 94 -2.50 29.49 23.31
CA ILE A 94 -2.11 30.90 23.43
C ILE A 94 -1.69 31.47 22.08
N ARG A 95 -0.86 30.73 21.32
CA ARG A 95 -0.42 31.15 19.99
C ARG A 95 -1.56 31.20 18.98
N LEU A 96 -2.47 30.23 19.00
CA LEU A 96 -3.66 30.26 18.15
C LEU A 96 -4.52 31.49 18.45
N ASN A 97 -4.76 31.78 19.72
CA ASN A 97 -5.47 32.98 20.14
C ASN A 97 -4.77 34.26 19.66
N SER A 98 -3.43 34.34 19.73
CA SER A 98 -2.70 35.51 19.23
C SER A 98 -2.81 35.65 17.71
N ILE A 99 -2.69 34.57 16.94
CA ILE A 99 -2.82 34.60 15.47
C ILE A 99 -4.25 35.00 15.08
N ILE A 100 -5.23 34.35 15.69
CA ILE A 100 -6.65 34.58 15.43
C ILE A 100 -7.05 36.03 15.77
N SER A 101 -6.50 36.61 16.84
CA SER A 101 -6.78 37.99 17.25
C SER A 101 -6.00 39.06 16.47
N THR A 102 -4.77 38.76 16.04
CA THR A 102 -3.93 39.70 15.27
C THR A 102 -4.17 39.64 13.77
N SER A 103 -4.81 38.58 13.26
CA SER A 103 -5.10 38.45 11.85
C SER A 103 -6.13 39.48 11.38
N ASN A 104 -5.70 40.44 10.56
CA ASN A 104 -6.57 41.33 9.77
C ASN A 104 -7.29 40.58 8.62
N GLN A 105 -7.10 39.27 8.52
CA GLN A 105 -7.71 38.44 7.48
C GLN A 105 -9.17 38.17 7.82
N LYS A 106 -10.08 38.92 7.19
CA LYS A 106 -11.53 38.74 7.33
C LYS A 106 -11.95 37.32 6.93
N ASN A 107 -12.73 36.68 7.80
CA ASN A 107 -13.59 35.52 7.55
C ASN A 107 -12.92 34.32 6.86
N ARG A 108 -11.79 33.84 7.40
CA ARG A 108 -11.22 32.55 6.96
C ARG A 108 -11.52 31.46 7.98
N ARG A 109 -12.44 30.57 7.62
CA ARG A 109 -12.47 29.21 8.14
C ARG A 109 -11.31 28.47 7.50
N ALA A 110 -10.51 27.76 8.29
CA ALA A 110 -9.48 26.88 7.75
C ALA A 110 -9.58 25.49 8.36
N TYR A 111 -9.04 24.52 7.64
CA TYR A 111 -9.01 23.12 8.07
C TYR A 111 -7.61 22.59 8.23
N ILE A 112 -7.40 21.83 9.30
CA ILE A 112 -6.26 20.95 9.47
C ILE A 112 -6.76 19.53 9.34
N ILE A 113 -6.34 18.87 8.26
CA ILE A 113 -6.65 17.48 7.97
C ILE A 113 -5.60 16.63 8.67
N ILE A 114 -6.03 15.79 9.60
CA ILE A 114 -5.20 14.80 10.26
C ILE A 114 -5.51 13.46 9.62
N ASP A 115 -4.62 13.03 8.72
CA ASP A 115 -4.74 11.75 8.02
C ASP A 115 -4.13 10.65 8.89
N ALA A 116 -5.00 9.84 9.49
CA ALA A 116 -4.67 8.84 10.49
C ALA A 116 -5.32 7.48 10.15
N PRO A 117 -4.87 6.84 9.04
CA PRO A 117 -5.46 5.59 8.57
C PRO A 117 -5.44 4.51 9.65
N GLN A 118 -4.38 4.48 10.46
CA GLN A 118 -4.36 3.76 11.73
C GLN A 118 -4.62 4.80 12.82
N TYR A 119 -5.73 4.63 13.57
CA TYR A 119 -6.12 5.59 14.61
C TYR A 119 -4.89 5.91 15.48
N PRO A 120 -4.57 7.19 15.69
CA PRO A 120 -3.35 7.51 16.38
C PRO A 120 -3.51 7.07 17.84
N GLN A 121 -2.48 6.47 18.43
CA GLN A 121 -2.35 6.23 19.88
C GLN A 121 -2.28 7.54 20.69
N ILE A 122 -2.70 8.64 20.09
CA ILE A 122 -2.96 9.86 20.79
C ILE A 122 -4.15 9.54 21.69
N GLU A 123 -3.87 9.50 22.99
CA GLU A 123 -4.90 9.39 24.03
C GLU A 123 -6.12 10.18 23.61
N PHE A 124 -7.28 9.54 23.69
CA PHE A 124 -8.54 10.11 23.30
C PHE A 124 -8.74 11.55 23.81
N ILE A 125 -8.42 11.77 25.07
CA ILE A 125 -8.43 13.07 25.78
C ILE A 125 -7.69 14.17 24.99
N TYR A 126 -6.62 13.82 24.30
CA TYR A 126 -5.82 14.77 23.54
C TYR A 126 -6.47 15.14 22.19
N LEU A 127 -7.14 14.19 21.53
CA LEU A 127 -7.97 14.48 20.36
C LEU A 127 -9.16 15.36 20.72
N GLN A 128 -9.78 15.13 21.89
CA GLN A 128 -10.81 16.02 22.42
C GLN A 128 -10.28 17.44 22.63
N LYS A 129 -9.07 17.58 23.19
CA LYS A 129 -8.42 18.88 23.36
C LYS A 129 -8.17 19.59 22.03
N LEU A 130 -7.75 18.85 20.99
CA LEU A 130 -7.61 19.41 19.64
C LEU A 130 -8.94 19.91 19.08
N PHE A 131 -10.03 19.16 19.25
CA PHE A 131 -11.36 19.62 18.84
C PHE A 131 -11.86 20.81 19.64
N ALA A 132 -11.53 20.91 20.92
CA ALA A 132 -11.82 22.10 21.72
C ALA A 132 -11.10 23.35 21.18
N LEU A 133 -10.01 23.22 20.42
CA LEU A 133 -9.40 24.38 19.74
C LEU A 133 -10.33 25.00 18.69
N SER A 134 -11.25 24.23 18.10
CA SER A 134 -12.24 24.77 17.17
C SER A 134 -13.31 25.64 17.84
N GLU A 135 -13.45 25.53 19.17
CA GLU A 135 -14.33 26.39 19.97
C GLU A 135 -13.69 27.76 20.23
N ILE A 136 -12.37 27.86 20.08
CA ILE A 136 -11.63 29.11 20.11
C ILE A 136 -11.95 29.88 18.81
N LYS A 137 -13.07 30.59 18.84
CA LYS A 137 -13.56 31.40 17.72
C LYS A 137 -13.30 32.87 18.03
N SER A 138 -12.67 33.58 17.10
CA SER A 138 -12.94 35.01 16.99
C SER A 138 -14.13 35.24 16.07
N LYS A 139 -14.68 36.45 16.08
CA LYS A 139 -15.72 36.88 15.14
C LYS A 139 -15.27 36.78 13.66
N THR A 140 -13.98 36.55 13.39
CA THR A 140 -13.38 36.66 12.05
C THR A 140 -12.62 35.42 11.57
N CYS A 141 -12.21 34.49 12.45
CA CYS A 141 -11.36 33.36 12.06
C CYS A 141 -11.64 32.11 12.91
N SER A 142 -11.58 30.92 12.28
CA SER A 142 -11.69 29.63 12.98
C SER A 142 -10.79 28.57 12.36
N VAL A 143 -10.12 27.79 13.22
CA VAL A 143 -9.31 26.63 12.84
C VAL A 143 -10.09 25.38 13.22
N ASN A 144 -10.36 24.52 12.24
CA ASN A 144 -11.16 23.32 12.44
C ASN A 144 -10.41 22.07 12.00
N PHE A 145 -10.84 20.90 12.47
CA PHE A 145 -10.11 19.67 12.26
C PHE A 145 -10.94 18.62 11.52
N ILE A 146 -10.31 17.96 10.54
CA ILE A 146 -10.86 16.79 9.86
C ILE A 146 -9.97 15.61 10.18
N PHE A 147 -10.54 14.52 10.68
CA PHE A 147 -9.81 13.29 10.95
C PHE A 147 -10.19 12.23 9.92
N ILE A 148 -9.21 11.70 9.20
CA ILE A 148 -9.41 10.60 8.25
C ILE A 148 -8.91 9.30 8.89
N CYS A 149 -9.80 8.32 9.09
CA CYS A 149 -9.50 7.09 9.83
C CYS A 149 -10.00 5.84 9.07
N ASN A 150 -9.40 4.67 9.30
CA ASN A 150 -9.91 3.44 8.71
C ASN A 150 -11.04 2.76 9.49
N GLN A 151 -11.05 2.96 10.80
CA GLN A 151 -12.00 2.34 11.71
C GLN A 151 -12.59 3.39 12.64
N LEU A 152 -13.81 3.14 13.11
CA LEU A 152 -14.40 3.95 14.17
C LEU A 152 -13.56 3.79 15.43
N PRO A 153 -13.11 4.87 16.08
CA PRO A 153 -12.73 4.76 17.48
C PRO A 153 -13.94 4.33 18.31
N ASN A 154 -13.70 3.70 19.46
CA ASN A 154 -14.77 3.23 20.33
C ASN A 154 -15.76 4.37 20.61
N ILE A 155 -17.03 4.18 20.24
CA ILE A 155 -18.10 5.20 20.17
C ILE A 155 -18.33 5.96 21.49
N ILE A 156 -18.00 5.33 22.62
CA ILE A 156 -18.17 5.89 23.97
C ILE A 156 -17.22 7.08 24.22
N GLU A 157 -16.20 7.21 23.37
CA GLU A 157 -15.15 8.20 23.43
C GLU A 157 -15.03 8.87 22.05
N MET A 158 -15.98 9.70 21.62
CA MET A 158 -15.75 10.64 20.50
C MET A 158 -16.11 12.07 20.93
N PRO A 159 -15.23 13.07 20.81
CA PRO A 159 -15.60 14.46 21.04
C PRO A 159 -16.65 14.93 20.05
N LEU A 160 -17.26 16.07 20.36
CA LEU A 160 -18.22 16.78 19.53
C LEU A 160 -17.68 16.98 18.10
N GLY A 161 -18.21 16.20 17.16
CA GLY A 161 -17.87 16.23 15.75
C GLY A 161 -18.82 15.35 14.94
N ILE A 162 -18.98 15.64 13.66
CA ILE A 162 -19.83 14.83 12.77
C ILE A 162 -19.02 13.69 12.19
N THR A 163 -19.58 12.48 12.28
CA THR A 163 -18.98 11.30 11.66
C THR A 163 -19.61 11.01 10.30
N MET A 164 -18.76 10.98 9.29
CA MET A 164 -19.08 10.54 7.94
C MET A 164 -18.42 9.18 7.70
N ILE A 165 -19.24 8.17 7.39
CA ILE A 165 -18.76 6.82 7.06
C ILE A 165 -18.69 6.70 5.53
N PHE A 166 -17.50 6.42 5.04
CA PHE A 166 -17.21 6.09 3.66
C PHE A 166 -17.26 4.58 3.44
N GLN A 167 -18.05 4.18 2.47
CA GLN A 167 -18.14 2.82 1.99
C GLN A 167 -17.40 2.69 0.66
N SER A 168 -17.04 1.46 0.29
CA SER A 168 -16.56 1.19 -1.05
C SER A 168 -17.57 1.69 -2.09
N PHE A 169 -17.06 2.22 -3.20
CA PHE A 169 -17.90 2.60 -4.33
C PHE A 169 -18.63 1.38 -4.90
N ASP A 170 -19.75 1.59 -5.56
CA ASP A 170 -20.37 0.53 -6.35
C ASP A 170 -19.45 0.05 -7.48
N GLU A 171 -19.74 -1.14 -8.02
CA GLU A 171 -18.90 -1.79 -9.02
C GLU A 171 -18.73 -0.93 -10.28
N GLU A 172 -19.82 -0.30 -10.73
CA GLU A 172 -19.84 0.53 -11.94
C GLU A 172 -18.91 1.74 -11.80
N LEU A 173 -18.97 2.43 -10.67
CA LEU A 173 -18.13 3.57 -10.37
C LEU A 173 -16.67 3.16 -10.17
N GLN A 174 -16.39 2.01 -9.55
CA GLN A 174 -15.01 1.50 -9.46
C GLN A 174 -14.43 1.24 -10.85
N ILE A 175 -15.19 0.63 -11.76
CA ILE A 175 -14.77 0.41 -13.15
C ILE A 175 -14.52 1.74 -13.87
N ARG A 176 -15.43 2.73 -13.71
CA ARG A 176 -15.27 4.08 -14.29
C ARG A 176 -14.02 4.79 -13.78
N ILE A 177 -13.72 4.68 -12.47
CA ILE A 177 -12.51 5.25 -11.86
C ILE A 177 -11.25 4.57 -12.41
N ILE A 178 -11.24 3.23 -12.51
CA ILE A 178 -10.12 2.47 -13.08
C ILE A 178 -9.89 2.91 -14.54
N TYR A 179 -10.94 2.97 -15.34
CA TYR A 179 -10.88 3.44 -16.72
C TYR A 179 -10.31 4.86 -16.83
N ALA A 180 -10.76 5.79 -15.98
CA ALA A 180 -10.25 7.16 -15.98
C ALA A 180 -8.74 7.23 -15.71
N HIS A 181 -8.22 6.38 -14.82
CA HIS A 181 -6.78 6.30 -14.54
C HIS A 181 -6.00 5.68 -15.71
N ILE A 182 -6.53 4.64 -16.35
CA ILE A 182 -5.96 4.05 -17.57
C ILE A 182 -5.84 5.12 -18.66
N MET A 183 -6.93 5.84 -18.93
CA MET A 183 -6.96 6.88 -19.96
C MET A 183 -6.02 8.04 -19.62
N TYR A 184 -5.90 8.42 -18.35
CA TYR A 184 -4.90 9.39 -17.95
C TYR A 184 -3.47 8.92 -18.23
N ARG A 185 -3.19 7.65 -17.94
CA ARG A 185 -1.86 7.12 -18.22
C ARG A 185 -1.58 7.06 -19.72
N ALA A 186 -2.58 6.73 -20.52
CA ALA A 186 -2.52 6.84 -21.98
C ALA A 186 -2.14 8.26 -22.43
N ILE A 187 -2.80 9.28 -21.85
CA ILE A 187 -2.51 10.71 -22.12
C ILE A 187 -1.06 11.08 -21.76
N MET A 188 -0.52 10.48 -20.71
CA MET A 188 0.83 10.79 -20.20
C MET A 188 1.96 10.08 -20.96
N LEU A 189 1.65 9.01 -21.71
CA LEU A 189 2.66 8.19 -22.38
C LEU A 189 3.02 8.65 -23.81
N GLU A 190 2.12 9.31 -24.56
CA GLU A 190 2.41 9.82 -25.91
C GLU A 190 1.54 11.03 -26.34
N ASP A 191 1.96 11.67 -27.45
CA ASP A 191 1.31 12.78 -28.16
C ASP A 191 -0.20 12.59 -28.35
N TYR A 192 -0.93 13.69 -28.21
CA TYR A 192 -2.39 13.88 -28.22
C TYR A 192 -3.20 13.13 -29.31
N GLN A 193 -2.56 12.55 -30.33
CA GLN A 193 -3.16 11.86 -31.48
C GLN A 193 -3.67 10.44 -31.16
N VAL A 194 -3.03 9.69 -30.24
CA VAL A 194 -3.42 8.31 -29.88
C VAL A 194 -4.77 8.26 -29.14
N GLN A 195 -5.15 9.36 -28.47
CA GLN A 195 -6.34 9.49 -27.62
C GLN A 195 -7.68 9.45 -28.39
N LYS A 196 -7.65 9.68 -29.71
CA LYS A 196 -8.83 9.72 -30.58
C LYS A 196 -9.12 8.41 -31.29
N GLN A 197 -8.26 7.40 -31.14
CA GLN A 197 -8.53 6.09 -31.72
C GLN A 197 -9.55 5.34 -30.85
N ASP A 198 -10.73 5.06 -31.40
CA ASP A 198 -11.80 4.33 -30.72
C ASP A 198 -11.33 2.96 -30.20
N ASN A 199 -10.36 2.35 -30.89
CA ASN A 199 -9.75 1.08 -30.50
C ASN A 199 -9.05 1.15 -29.14
N VAL A 200 -8.33 2.25 -28.85
CA VAL A 200 -7.62 2.43 -27.57
C VAL A 200 -8.62 2.61 -26.42
N ARG A 201 -9.70 3.36 -26.66
CA ARG A 201 -10.78 3.55 -25.66
C ARG A 201 -11.53 2.26 -25.38
N ALA A 202 -11.88 1.51 -26.43
CA ALA A 202 -12.53 0.21 -26.31
C ALA A 202 -11.66 -0.78 -25.53
N PHE A 203 -10.35 -0.82 -25.83
CA PHE A 203 -9.40 -1.66 -25.11
C PHE A 203 -9.24 -1.24 -23.65
N ALA A 204 -9.07 0.06 -23.37
CA ALA A 204 -9.01 0.58 -22.00
C ALA A 204 -10.27 0.23 -21.19
N GLY A 205 -11.46 0.34 -21.79
CA GLY A 205 -12.72 -0.06 -21.18
C GLY A 205 -12.77 -1.56 -20.87
N GLN A 206 -12.31 -2.39 -21.81
CA GLN A 206 -12.19 -3.83 -21.61
C GLN A 206 -11.23 -4.18 -20.47
N VAL A 207 -10.03 -3.58 -20.44
CA VAL A 207 -9.04 -3.82 -19.39
C VAL A 207 -9.59 -3.42 -18.02
N ALA A 208 -10.26 -2.27 -17.90
CA ALA A 208 -10.85 -1.82 -16.65
C ALA A 208 -11.89 -2.82 -16.11
N LYS A 209 -12.80 -3.28 -16.97
CA LYS A 209 -13.83 -4.26 -16.60
C LYS A 209 -13.23 -5.62 -16.25
N ASP A 210 -12.32 -6.12 -17.08
CA ASP A 210 -11.69 -7.43 -16.90
C ASP A 210 -10.86 -7.49 -15.62
N VAL A 211 -10.09 -6.43 -15.33
CA VAL A 211 -9.29 -6.35 -14.10
C VAL A 211 -10.19 -6.28 -12.87
N PHE A 212 -11.25 -5.46 -12.91
CA PHE A 212 -12.19 -5.39 -11.79
C PHE A 212 -12.83 -6.76 -11.51
N VAL A 213 -13.40 -7.43 -12.51
CA VAL A 213 -14.05 -8.74 -12.35
C VAL A 213 -13.06 -9.81 -11.87
N THR A 214 -11.84 -9.81 -12.40
CA THR A 214 -10.85 -10.86 -12.10
C THR A 214 -10.20 -10.67 -10.73
N PHE A 215 -9.81 -9.44 -10.39
CA PHE A 215 -8.98 -9.16 -9.21
C PHE A 215 -9.78 -8.66 -8.00
N SER A 216 -11.05 -8.28 -8.15
CA SER A 216 -11.91 -7.94 -6.99
C SER A 216 -12.10 -9.10 -6.01
N ILE A 217 -11.97 -10.35 -6.50
CA ILE A 217 -11.97 -11.56 -5.68
C ILE A 217 -10.72 -11.61 -4.76
N ILE A 218 -9.59 -11.08 -5.23
CA ILE A 218 -8.30 -11.10 -4.54
C ILE A 218 -8.11 -9.87 -3.65
N THR A 219 -8.53 -8.69 -4.11
CA THR A 219 -8.34 -7.43 -3.39
C THR A 219 -9.53 -6.50 -3.57
N THR A 220 -10.01 -5.94 -2.47
CA THR A 220 -11.06 -4.90 -2.46
C THR A 220 -10.48 -3.48 -2.49
N ASN A 221 -9.15 -3.35 -2.56
CA ASN A 221 -8.48 -2.07 -2.57
C ASN A 221 -8.42 -1.49 -3.99
N LEU A 222 -9.17 -0.43 -4.23
CA LEU A 222 -9.25 0.23 -5.54
C LEU A 222 -7.89 0.69 -6.07
N ASN A 223 -6.96 1.12 -5.21
CA ASN A 223 -5.62 1.52 -5.65
C ASN A 223 -4.84 0.34 -6.24
N ASN A 224 -4.98 -0.86 -5.65
CA ASN A 224 -4.32 -2.05 -6.19
C ASN A 224 -4.92 -2.41 -7.56
N LEU A 225 -6.26 -2.36 -7.70
CA LEU A 225 -6.94 -2.60 -8.97
C LEU A 225 -6.51 -1.59 -10.05
N ILE A 226 -6.40 -0.31 -9.70
CA ILE A 226 -5.90 0.74 -10.60
C ILE A 226 -4.47 0.44 -11.05
N GLN A 227 -3.56 0.08 -10.12
CA GLN A 227 -2.17 -0.23 -10.47
C GLN A 227 -2.07 -1.45 -11.39
N ILE A 228 -2.86 -2.49 -11.14
CA ILE A 228 -2.91 -3.68 -12.00
C ILE A 228 -3.42 -3.30 -13.39
N ALA A 229 -4.52 -2.55 -13.46
CA ALA A 229 -5.12 -2.15 -14.73
C ALA A 229 -4.22 -1.23 -15.54
N VAL A 230 -3.60 -0.23 -14.90
CA VAL A 230 -2.65 0.68 -15.54
C VAL A 230 -1.43 -0.09 -16.03
N GLY A 231 -0.79 -0.90 -15.19
CA GLY A 231 0.40 -1.67 -15.58
C GLY A 231 0.13 -2.66 -16.73
N LEU A 232 -1.02 -3.35 -16.70
CA LEU A 232 -1.41 -4.21 -17.82
C LEU A 232 -1.61 -3.39 -19.08
N PHE A 233 -2.34 -2.29 -18.99
CA PHE A 233 -2.58 -1.42 -20.14
C PHE A 233 -1.28 -0.85 -20.72
N GLU A 234 -0.34 -0.37 -19.91
CA GLU A 234 0.95 0.18 -20.36
C GLU A 234 1.78 -0.82 -21.18
N ASN A 235 1.76 -2.10 -20.81
CA ASN A 235 2.52 -3.11 -21.54
C ASN A 235 1.95 -3.42 -22.93
N PHE A 236 0.65 -3.20 -23.13
CA PHE A 236 -0.04 -3.56 -24.37
C PHE A 236 -0.51 -2.34 -25.19
N ILE A 237 -0.47 -1.12 -24.63
CA ILE A 237 -0.99 0.10 -25.28
C ILE A 237 -0.27 0.43 -26.59
N TYR A 238 1.06 0.36 -26.61
CA TYR A 238 1.88 0.68 -27.78
C TYR A 238 1.67 -0.31 -28.91
N GLN A 239 1.31 -1.54 -28.56
CA GLN A 239 0.98 -2.54 -29.54
C GLN A 239 -0.41 -2.22 -30.11
N CYS A 240 -1.41 -1.74 -29.36
CA CYS A 240 -2.74 -1.47 -29.90
C CYS A 240 -2.87 -0.33 -30.97
N VAL A 241 -1.83 0.44 -31.25
CA VAL A 241 -1.86 1.59 -32.18
C VAL A 241 -1.32 1.17 -33.55
N ASN A 242 -2.12 1.36 -34.62
CA ASN A 242 -1.76 1.12 -36.03
C ASN A 242 -1.45 -0.34 -36.45
N LEU A 243 -2.15 -1.32 -35.88
CA LEU A 243 -1.95 -2.73 -36.21
C LEU A 243 -2.96 -3.35 -37.18
N THR A 244 -2.49 -4.35 -37.92
CA THR A 244 -3.31 -5.28 -38.69
C THR A 244 -4.19 -6.16 -37.79
N ASN A 245 -5.24 -6.77 -38.35
CA ASN A 245 -6.18 -7.64 -37.61
C ASN A 245 -5.48 -8.83 -36.92
N GLU A 246 -4.38 -9.35 -37.49
CA GLU A 246 -3.63 -10.48 -36.92
C GLU A 246 -2.82 -10.08 -35.68
N GLU A 247 -2.13 -8.95 -35.74
CA GLU A 247 -1.32 -8.44 -34.62
C GLU A 247 -2.23 -8.05 -33.43
N GLN A 248 -3.42 -7.49 -33.69
CA GLN A 248 -4.43 -7.25 -32.64
C GLN A 248 -4.87 -8.54 -31.93
N LEU A 249 -4.95 -9.65 -32.67
CA LEU A 249 -5.37 -10.95 -32.13
C LEU A 249 -4.27 -11.55 -31.25
N GLN A 250 -3.00 -11.42 -31.64
CA GLN A 250 -1.84 -11.82 -30.83
C GLN A 250 -1.78 -11.05 -29.51
N ILE A 251 -1.98 -9.74 -29.52
CA ILE A 251 -1.96 -8.90 -28.30
C ILE A 251 -3.07 -9.30 -27.34
N ARG A 252 -4.26 -9.59 -27.85
CA ARG A 252 -5.35 -10.11 -27.01
C ARG A 252 -4.97 -11.42 -26.34
N GLN A 253 -4.25 -12.30 -27.03
CA GLN A 253 -3.75 -13.55 -26.44
C GLN A 253 -2.69 -13.29 -25.38
N GLN A 254 -1.71 -12.42 -25.64
CA GLN A 254 -0.69 -12.02 -24.69
C GLN A 254 -1.30 -11.36 -23.44
N TYR A 255 -2.28 -10.47 -23.61
CA TYR A 255 -3.05 -9.87 -22.53
C TYR A 255 -3.75 -10.93 -21.67
N LEU A 256 -4.41 -11.92 -22.28
CA LEU A 256 -5.08 -12.99 -21.54
C LEU A 256 -4.10 -13.87 -20.75
N ILE A 257 -2.91 -14.13 -21.30
CA ILE A 257 -1.82 -14.84 -20.62
C ILE A 257 -1.32 -14.01 -19.44
N ALA A 258 -1.00 -12.73 -19.67
CA ALA A 258 -0.54 -11.80 -18.65
C ALA A 258 -1.52 -11.67 -17.48
N ARG A 259 -2.82 -11.52 -17.79
CA ARG A 259 -3.89 -11.50 -16.79
C ARG A 259 -3.93 -12.79 -15.97
N LYS A 260 -3.80 -13.95 -16.62
CA LYS A 260 -3.81 -15.25 -15.94
C LYS A 260 -2.59 -15.42 -15.03
N LEU A 261 -1.40 -15.05 -15.50
CA LEU A 261 -0.17 -15.10 -14.72
C LEU A 261 -0.24 -14.21 -13.48
N LEU A 262 -0.79 -13.00 -13.60
CA LEU A 262 -1.00 -12.11 -12.46
C LEU A 262 -2.07 -12.61 -11.49
N PHE A 263 -3.12 -13.26 -11.99
CA PHE A 263 -4.13 -13.86 -11.13
C PHE A 263 -3.56 -15.05 -10.33
N GLU A 264 -2.75 -15.90 -10.98
CA GLU A 264 -2.07 -17.03 -10.34
C GLU A 264 -0.94 -16.59 -9.41
N ASN A 265 -0.30 -15.45 -9.71
CA ASN A 265 0.78 -14.87 -8.91
C ASN A 265 0.58 -13.35 -8.72
N PRO A 266 -0.22 -12.94 -7.72
CA PRO A 266 -0.53 -11.52 -7.46
C PRO A 266 0.70 -10.67 -7.07
N PHE A 267 1.82 -11.31 -6.79
CA PHE A 267 3.07 -10.66 -6.38
C PHE A 267 3.99 -10.36 -7.56
N LEU A 268 3.69 -10.89 -8.76
CA LEU A 268 4.48 -10.72 -9.96
C LEU A 268 4.45 -9.26 -10.41
N GLN A 269 5.63 -8.67 -10.61
CA GLN A 269 5.74 -7.26 -10.97
C GLN A 269 5.42 -7.06 -12.45
N ILE A 270 4.34 -6.35 -12.74
CA ILE A 270 3.78 -6.17 -14.10
C ILE A 270 4.79 -5.54 -15.09
N ASN A 271 5.76 -4.76 -14.61
CA ASN A 271 6.76 -4.11 -15.46
C ASN A 271 8.15 -4.76 -15.36
N SER A 272 8.28 -5.94 -14.73
CA SER A 272 9.57 -6.63 -14.63
C SER A 272 9.90 -7.38 -15.92
N LYS A 273 11.20 -7.59 -16.15
CA LYS A 273 11.69 -8.45 -17.23
C LYS A 273 11.16 -9.89 -17.09
N GLU A 274 11.14 -10.41 -15.86
CA GLU A 274 10.58 -11.71 -15.52
C GLU A 274 9.13 -11.87 -15.98
N PHE A 275 8.30 -10.83 -15.85
CA PHE A 275 6.92 -10.88 -16.31
C PHE A 275 6.81 -11.00 -17.83
N LYS A 276 7.63 -10.24 -18.57
CA LYS A 276 7.66 -10.28 -20.04
C LYS A 276 8.17 -11.63 -20.55
N ASP A 277 9.27 -12.12 -19.96
CA ASP A 277 9.87 -13.42 -20.32
C ASP A 277 8.85 -14.58 -20.11
N LEU A 278 8.04 -14.53 -19.04
CA LEU A 278 7.00 -15.53 -18.77
C LEU A 278 5.84 -15.48 -19.79
N ILE A 279 5.46 -14.30 -20.26
CA ILE A 279 4.43 -14.17 -21.30
C ILE A 279 4.93 -14.82 -22.60
N GLU A 280 6.15 -14.50 -23.02
CA GLU A 280 6.79 -15.06 -24.21
C GLU A 280 6.98 -16.59 -24.11
N GLU A 281 7.36 -17.09 -22.93
CA GLU A 281 7.51 -18.53 -22.70
C GLU A 281 6.17 -19.27 -22.91
N VAL A 282 5.09 -18.78 -22.28
CA VAL A 282 3.76 -19.39 -22.37
C VAL A 282 3.17 -19.27 -23.78
N GLU A 283 3.44 -18.17 -24.48
CA GLU A 283 3.04 -17.99 -25.87
C GLU A 283 3.74 -19.00 -26.80
N SER A 284 5.06 -19.18 -26.61
CA SER A 284 5.85 -20.13 -27.40
C SER A 284 5.46 -21.60 -27.17
N GLN A 285 4.84 -21.92 -26.03
CA GLN A 285 4.30 -23.26 -25.73
C GLN A 285 2.92 -23.50 -26.36
N LYS A 286 2.15 -22.46 -26.66
CA LYS A 286 0.80 -22.55 -27.26
C LYS A 286 0.78 -22.56 -28.78
N ASN A 287 1.86 -22.15 -29.43
CA ASN A 287 2.01 -22.18 -30.90
C ASN A 287 3.11 -23.19 -31.33
N PRO A 288 2.79 -24.49 -31.49
CA PRO A 288 3.78 -25.51 -31.89
C PRO A 288 4.31 -25.37 -33.33
N GLN A 289 3.74 -24.52 -34.17
CA GLN A 289 4.06 -24.47 -35.61
C GLN A 289 5.24 -23.57 -36.00
N GLN A 290 6.02 -23.03 -35.05
CA GLN A 290 7.25 -22.28 -35.37
C GLN A 290 8.47 -22.68 -34.53
N LYS A 291 8.62 -23.97 -34.18
CA LYS A 291 9.89 -24.52 -33.70
C LYS A 291 10.22 -25.85 -34.36
N SER A 292 10.54 -25.82 -35.65
CA SER A 292 11.55 -26.75 -36.17
C SER A 292 12.92 -26.19 -35.81
N ILE A 293 13.75 -27.04 -35.20
CA ILE A 293 15.14 -26.79 -34.75
C ILE A 293 15.24 -26.17 -33.34
N GLN A 294 14.89 -26.96 -32.33
CA GLN A 294 15.83 -27.41 -31.28
C GLN A 294 15.07 -28.30 -30.29
N GLU A 295 14.81 -29.54 -30.73
CA GLU A 295 14.55 -30.63 -29.81
C GLU A 295 15.86 -30.98 -29.11
N SER A 296 15.91 -30.80 -27.79
CA SER A 296 16.25 -31.87 -26.86
C SER A 296 16.36 -31.34 -25.44
N LYS A 297 15.43 -31.80 -24.58
CA LYS A 297 15.53 -32.09 -23.13
C LYS A 297 14.29 -31.60 -22.37
N LYS A 298 13.27 -32.45 -22.32
CA LYS A 298 12.96 -33.28 -21.13
C LYS A 298 11.55 -33.84 -21.26
N GLN A 299 11.51 -35.14 -21.50
CA GLN A 299 10.37 -35.99 -21.21
C GLN A 299 10.12 -35.95 -19.70
N GLN A 300 8.85 -35.77 -19.32
CA GLN A 300 8.12 -36.36 -18.19
C GLN A 300 7.05 -35.37 -17.72
N ALA A 301 5.91 -35.38 -18.40
CA ALA A 301 4.70 -34.72 -17.92
C ALA A 301 3.44 -35.47 -18.38
N GLU A 302 3.35 -36.75 -18.02
CA GLU A 302 2.09 -37.48 -18.07
C GLU A 302 1.93 -38.32 -16.81
N THR A 303 1.30 -37.72 -15.80
CA THR A 303 0.31 -38.39 -14.93
C THR A 303 -0.31 -37.33 -14.01
N LYS A 304 -1.31 -36.63 -14.53
CA LYS A 304 -2.33 -35.97 -13.72
C LYS A 304 -3.53 -36.91 -13.66
N THR A 305 -3.84 -37.44 -12.50
CA THR A 305 -5.23 -37.63 -12.06
C THR A 305 -5.30 -37.82 -10.55
N ALA A 306 -6.01 -36.90 -9.91
CA ALA A 306 -6.84 -37.10 -8.71
C ALA A 306 -6.22 -37.81 -7.49
N ILE A 307 -5.62 -37.03 -6.59
CA ILE A 307 -5.82 -37.20 -5.14
C ILE A 307 -6.03 -35.81 -4.52
N GLN A 308 -7.31 -35.44 -4.35
CA GLN A 308 -7.72 -34.40 -3.41
C GLN A 308 -7.59 -34.98 -2.00
N THR A 309 -6.63 -34.48 -1.22
CA THR A 309 -6.75 -33.98 0.17
C THR A 309 -5.39 -34.00 0.87
N LEU A 310 -4.99 -32.83 1.40
CA LEU A 310 -3.89 -32.61 2.36
C LEU A 310 -2.43 -32.79 1.90
N GLU A 311 -2.10 -32.51 0.64
CA GLU A 311 -0.72 -32.15 0.29
C GLU A 311 -0.51 -30.65 0.45
N ILE A 312 0.38 -30.28 1.38
CA ILE A 312 0.86 -28.91 1.62
C ILE A 312 1.31 -28.32 0.28
N GLN A 313 0.52 -27.37 -0.25
CA GLN A 313 0.80 -26.70 -1.52
C GLN A 313 2.19 -26.05 -1.45
N LYS A 314 3.02 -26.39 -2.44
CA LYS A 314 4.32 -25.74 -2.67
C LYS A 314 4.05 -24.26 -2.98
N ILE A 315 4.50 -23.37 -2.10
CA ILE A 315 4.33 -21.92 -2.24
C ILE A 315 5.33 -21.44 -3.29
N LYS A 316 4.84 -20.93 -4.44
CA LYS A 316 5.67 -20.22 -5.42
C LYS A 316 5.46 -18.72 -5.28
N LEU A 317 6.52 -18.00 -4.92
CA LEU A 317 6.47 -16.55 -4.68
C LEU A 317 7.70 -15.85 -5.29
N PRO A 318 7.56 -14.61 -5.77
CA PRO A 318 8.69 -13.80 -6.24
C PRO A 318 9.75 -13.59 -5.15
N LYS A 319 10.97 -13.22 -5.55
CA LYS A 319 12.15 -13.14 -4.66
C LYS A 319 11.89 -12.36 -3.36
N LEU A 320 11.29 -11.17 -3.45
CA LEU A 320 11.06 -10.29 -2.31
C LEU A 320 10.03 -10.86 -1.30
N PRO A 321 8.78 -11.22 -1.68
CA PRO A 321 7.83 -11.82 -0.74
C PRO A 321 8.33 -13.17 -0.18
N SER A 322 9.08 -13.96 -0.96
CA SER A 322 9.75 -15.17 -0.47
C SER A 322 10.76 -14.87 0.63
N LEU A 323 11.61 -13.85 0.45
CA LEU A 323 12.55 -13.40 1.47
C LEU A 323 11.85 -12.85 2.71
N ILE A 324 10.74 -12.11 2.55
CA ILE A 324 9.93 -11.60 3.67
C ILE A 324 9.34 -12.76 4.47
N LEU A 325 8.78 -13.78 3.80
CA LEU A 325 8.24 -14.96 4.48
C LEU A 325 9.31 -15.79 5.18
N LEU A 326 10.46 -16.03 4.55
CA LEU A 326 11.59 -16.72 5.16
C LEU A 326 12.09 -15.96 6.40
N SER A 327 12.21 -14.65 6.30
CA SER A 327 12.61 -13.79 7.41
C SER A 327 11.60 -13.84 8.56
N SER A 328 10.31 -13.84 8.21
CA SER A 328 9.21 -13.96 9.19
C SER A 328 9.23 -15.31 9.89
N TYR A 329 9.46 -16.38 9.14
CA TYR A 329 9.57 -17.74 9.67
C TYR A 329 10.79 -17.87 10.60
N TYR A 330 11.98 -17.46 10.15
CA TYR A 330 13.19 -17.44 10.98
C TYR A 330 12.96 -16.64 12.28
N ALA A 331 12.43 -15.42 12.16
CA ALA A 331 12.25 -14.54 13.32
C ALA A 331 11.20 -15.06 14.30
N SER A 332 10.23 -15.85 13.82
CA SER A 332 9.22 -16.47 14.67
C SER A 332 9.77 -17.62 15.53
N ARG A 333 10.88 -18.24 15.12
CA ARG A 333 11.49 -19.41 15.79
C ARG A 333 12.78 -19.09 16.53
N ASN A 334 13.47 -18.01 16.18
CA ASN A 334 14.71 -17.59 16.82
C ASN A 334 14.49 -16.37 17.72
N PRO A 335 15.16 -16.27 18.88
CA PRO A 335 15.03 -15.11 19.76
C PRO A 335 15.79 -13.90 19.18
N GLU A 336 15.35 -12.68 19.49
CA GLU A 336 15.97 -11.45 18.92
C GLU A 336 17.47 -11.32 19.27
N LYS A 337 17.90 -11.91 20.40
CA LYS A 337 19.28 -11.85 20.88
C LYS A 337 20.27 -12.61 20.00
N THR A 338 19.84 -13.60 19.22
CA THR A 338 20.72 -14.42 18.36
C THR A 338 20.92 -13.81 16.97
N ASP A 339 20.09 -12.84 16.57
CA ASP A 339 20.18 -12.24 15.23
C ASP A 339 21.54 -11.57 15.00
N GLY A 340 22.06 -10.90 16.04
CA GLY A 340 23.34 -10.19 15.99
C GLY A 340 24.56 -11.10 15.93
N THR A 341 24.49 -12.36 16.36
CA THR A 341 25.59 -13.32 16.21
C THR A 341 25.50 -13.99 14.84
N ILE A 342 24.31 -14.49 14.48
CA ILE A 342 24.08 -15.23 13.23
C ILE A 342 24.37 -14.35 12.00
N PHE A 343 23.77 -13.15 11.91
CA PHE A 343 23.90 -12.31 10.71
C PHE A 343 25.15 -11.42 10.69
N ARG A 344 25.86 -11.25 11.81
CA ARG A 344 27.11 -10.47 11.88
C ARG A 344 28.34 -11.34 11.62
N ASP A 345 28.35 -12.59 12.09
CA ASP A 345 29.47 -13.52 11.90
C ASP A 345 29.53 -14.06 10.47
N LEU A 346 28.41 -14.15 9.76
CA LEU A 346 28.38 -14.57 8.35
C LEU A 346 29.02 -13.56 7.38
N LYS A 347 29.17 -12.28 7.76
CA LYS A 347 29.97 -11.29 6.98
C LYS A 347 31.48 -11.50 7.13
N LYS A 348 31.92 -12.30 8.12
CA LYS A 348 33.33 -12.57 8.41
C LYS A 348 33.52 -14.07 8.63
N ASN A 349 33.69 -14.83 7.54
CA ASN A 349 34.08 -16.26 7.48
C ASN A 349 34.75 -16.84 8.75
N LYS A 350 33.99 -17.11 9.81
CA LYS A 350 34.45 -17.81 11.02
C LYS A 350 33.31 -18.68 11.56
N ARG A 351 33.70 -19.90 11.92
CA ARG A 351 32.83 -21.01 12.34
C ARG A 351 31.89 -20.63 13.48
N GLN A 352 30.63 -21.01 13.34
CA GLN A 352 29.55 -20.78 14.29
C GLN A 352 29.76 -21.58 15.60
N SER A 353 29.61 -20.91 16.75
CA SER A 353 29.43 -21.58 18.04
C SER A 353 27.99 -22.07 18.17
N LYS A 354 27.81 -23.36 18.50
CA LYS A 354 26.50 -23.99 18.73
C LYS A 354 25.76 -23.30 19.88
N VAL A 355 24.76 -22.48 19.56
CA VAL A 355 23.78 -21.98 20.55
C VAL A 355 22.68 -23.02 20.69
N LYS A 356 22.61 -23.67 21.86
CA LYS A 356 21.54 -24.57 22.26
C LYS A 356 20.51 -23.79 23.07
N GLU A 357 19.41 -23.39 22.45
CA GLU A 357 18.21 -22.98 23.19
C GLU A 357 16.98 -23.45 22.41
N GLN A 358 16.18 -24.32 23.02
CA GLN A 358 14.98 -24.91 22.43
C GLN A 358 13.87 -23.85 22.34
N LEU A 359 13.26 -23.67 21.16
CA LEU A 359 12.07 -22.83 21.01
C LEU A 359 10.93 -23.55 20.28
N LYS A 360 9.98 -24.04 21.09
CA LYS A 360 8.70 -24.62 20.66
C LYS A 360 7.58 -23.57 20.49
N VAL A 361 7.85 -22.27 20.60
CA VAL A 361 6.79 -21.24 20.60
C VAL A 361 6.94 -20.32 19.40
N LYS A 362 5.92 -20.28 18.52
CA LYS A 362 5.78 -19.26 17.47
C LYS A 362 5.76 -17.88 18.13
N GLN A 363 6.86 -17.14 17.99
CA GLN A 363 6.96 -15.78 18.50
C GLN A 363 6.38 -14.80 17.49
N LYS A 364 5.75 -13.75 18.01
CA LYS A 364 5.31 -12.62 17.19
C LYS A 364 6.47 -11.66 16.96
N VAL A 365 6.72 -11.32 15.70
CA VAL A 365 7.91 -10.61 15.21
C VAL A 365 7.61 -9.12 15.04
N SER A 366 8.52 -8.25 15.48
CA SER A 366 8.38 -6.81 15.20
C SER A 366 8.69 -6.49 13.74
N LEU A 367 7.98 -5.52 13.17
CA LEU A 367 8.20 -5.09 11.79
C LEU A 367 9.67 -4.67 11.51
N TYR A 368 10.30 -3.93 12.43
CA TYR A 368 11.70 -3.50 12.30
C TYR A 368 12.67 -4.68 12.28
N ARG A 369 12.44 -5.68 13.14
CA ARG A 369 13.23 -6.92 13.15
C ARG A 369 13.06 -7.66 11.83
N LEU A 370 11.84 -7.74 11.29
CA LEU A 370 11.58 -8.38 10.00
C LEU A 370 12.32 -7.68 8.85
N ILE A 371 12.31 -6.34 8.81
CA ILE A 371 13.02 -5.55 7.80
C ILE A 371 14.52 -5.85 7.86
N ALA A 372 15.12 -5.80 9.06
CA ALA A 372 16.55 -6.03 9.25
C ALA A 372 17.00 -7.44 8.82
N ILE A 373 16.20 -8.45 9.15
CA ILE A 373 16.49 -9.84 8.76
C ILE A 373 16.32 -10.03 7.25
N THR A 374 15.27 -9.45 6.65
CA THR A 374 15.04 -9.51 5.20
C THR A 374 16.21 -8.90 4.44
N GLN A 375 16.68 -7.72 4.87
CA GLN A 375 17.86 -7.08 4.30
C GLN A 375 19.13 -7.93 4.46
N SER A 376 19.28 -8.59 5.62
CA SER A 376 20.43 -9.46 5.88
C SER A 376 20.43 -10.67 4.96
N LEU A 377 19.31 -11.39 4.82
CA LEU A 377 19.18 -12.52 3.89
C LEU A 377 19.36 -12.10 2.44
N MET A 378 18.86 -10.93 2.05
CA MET A 378 19.03 -10.39 0.70
C MET A 378 20.51 -10.12 0.40
N SER A 379 21.25 -9.55 1.37
CA SER A 379 22.70 -9.30 1.24
C SER A 379 23.56 -10.55 1.17
N ILE A 380 23.08 -11.68 1.71
CA ILE A 380 23.76 -12.98 1.64
C ILE A 380 23.51 -13.64 0.27
N ASN A 381 22.35 -13.37 -0.35
CA ASN A 381 21.94 -13.98 -1.62
C ASN A 381 22.43 -13.21 -2.87
N GLU A 382 23.07 -12.05 -2.71
CA GLU A 382 23.55 -11.23 -3.84
C GLU A 382 25.08 -11.22 -3.90
N ASN A 383 25.64 -11.79 -4.97
CA ASN A 383 27.06 -11.74 -5.27
C ASN A 383 27.53 -10.28 -5.37
N LYS A 384 28.75 -10.03 -4.89
CA LYS A 384 29.42 -8.75 -4.57
C LYS A 384 29.54 -7.69 -5.69
N GLU A 385 28.77 -7.72 -6.78
CA GLU A 385 28.91 -6.79 -7.91
C GLU A 385 27.92 -5.62 -7.96
N PHE A 386 26.99 -5.48 -7.02
CA PHE A 386 26.21 -4.24 -6.88
C PHE A 386 26.51 -3.57 -5.54
N SER A 387 27.75 -3.10 -5.42
CA SER A 387 28.21 -2.34 -4.27
C SER A 387 27.84 -0.85 -4.44
N ILE A 388 27.21 -0.32 -3.38
CA ILE A 388 27.23 1.09 -2.91
C ILE A 388 26.01 1.98 -3.19
N GLU A 389 25.19 1.81 -4.24
CA GLU A 389 24.10 2.77 -4.52
C GLU A 389 22.71 2.49 -3.90
N LYS A 390 22.49 1.40 -3.17
CA LYS A 390 21.16 1.11 -2.56
C LYS A 390 21.19 0.78 -1.07
N GLN A 391 21.91 1.59 -0.28
CA GLN A 391 21.75 1.61 1.19
C GLN A 391 20.38 2.14 1.68
N GLN A 392 19.40 2.34 0.80
CA GLN A 392 18.05 2.81 1.15
C GLN A 392 16.94 1.96 0.52
N PHE A 393 17.00 0.63 0.67
CA PHE A 393 15.76 -0.18 0.57
C PHE A 393 14.87 -0.02 1.82
N ASN A 394 15.35 0.70 2.84
CA ASN A 394 14.52 1.24 3.89
C ASN A 394 13.44 2.12 3.26
N GLN A 395 12.16 1.72 3.40
CA GLN A 395 10.97 2.55 3.13
C GLN A 395 10.43 2.58 1.69
N SER A 396 10.75 1.63 0.80
CA SER A 396 9.99 1.55 -0.45
C SER A 396 8.54 1.16 -0.14
N VAL A 397 7.58 1.91 -0.70
CA VAL A 397 6.14 1.60 -0.66
C VAL A 397 5.88 0.13 -1.02
N GLN A 398 6.73 -0.43 -1.88
CA GLN A 398 6.72 -1.82 -2.32
C GLN A 398 6.86 -2.82 -1.16
N PHE A 399 7.79 -2.65 -0.22
CA PHE A 399 7.97 -3.60 0.89
C PHE A 399 6.69 -3.74 1.74
N TYR A 400 6.06 -2.60 2.06
CA TYR A 400 4.81 -2.57 2.81
C TYR A 400 3.62 -3.14 2.02
N GLN A 401 3.55 -2.88 0.72
CA GLN A 401 2.55 -3.49 -0.17
C GLN A 401 2.67 -5.01 -0.19
N GLN A 402 3.90 -5.55 -0.28
CA GLN A 402 4.11 -7.00 -0.27
C GLN A 402 3.69 -7.63 1.06
N ILE A 403 3.96 -6.99 2.21
CA ILE A 403 3.46 -7.46 3.51
C ILE A 403 1.93 -7.45 3.56
N GLN A 404 1.29 -6.42 3.04
CA GLN A 404 -0.18 -6.34 2.99
C GLN A 404 -0.75 -7.48 2.14
N LEU A 405 -0.21 -7.71 0.95
CA LEU A 405 -0.63 -8.81 0.08
C LEU A 405 -0.40 -10.18 0.74
N LEU A 406 0.73 -10.39 1.42
CA LEU A 406 1.00 -11.61 2.18
C LEU A 406 0.01 -11.80 3.36
N SER A 407 -0.49 -10.70 3.92
CA SER A 407 -1.53 -10.73 4.95
C SER A 407 -2.90 -11.05 4.37
N ASP A 408 -3.25 -10.45 3.24
CA ASP A 408 -4.53 -10.68 2.55
C ASP A 408 -4.64 -12.13 2.08
N GLN A 409 -3.51 -12.73 1.67
CA GLN A 409 -3.40 -14.16 1.30
C GLN A 409 -3.28 -15.11 2.50
N GLY A 410 -3.25 -14.59 3.74
CA GLY A 410 -3.24 -15.40 4.96
C GLY A 410 -1.88 -16.00 5.37
N PHE A 411 -0.79 -15.67 4.67
CA PHE A 411 0.56 -16.17 5.01
C PHE A 411 1.16 -15.47 6.24
N ILE A 412 0.78 -14.22 6.47
CA ILE A 412 1.19 -13.43 7.64
C ILE A 412 -0.06 -12.91 8.34
N LYS A 413 -0.12 -13.07 9.66
CA LYS A 413 -1.16 -12.45 10.48
C LYS A 413 -0.59 -11.21 11.17
N VAL A 414 -1.18 -10.05 10.88
CA VAL A 414 -0.79 -8.78 11.51
C VAL A 414 -1.55 -8.63 12.82
N HIS A 415 -0.83 -8.55 13.95
CA HIS A 415 -1.41 -8.28 15.26
C HIS A 415 -1.14 -6.84 15.68
N HIS A 416 -2.21 -6.18 16.12
CA HIS A 416 -2.15 -4.86 16.76
C HIS A 416 -2.42 -5.04 18.25
N LYS A 417 -1.54 -4.52 19.12
CA LYS A 417 -1.90 -4.33 20.54
C LYS A 417 -2.77 -3.08 20.63
N LYS A 418 -3.85 -3.15 21.42
CA LYS A 418 -4.89 -2.12 21.58
C LYS A 418 -4.34 -0.71 21.84
N ASP A 419 -3.17 -0.61 22.47
CA ASP A 419 -2.61 0.68 22.90
C ASP A 419 -1.38 1.13 22.08
N ASP A 420 -0.87 0.32 21.14
CA ASP A 420 0.43 0.59 20.50
C ASP A 420 0.53 0.12 19.02
N ILE A 421 -0.33 0.69 18.16
CA ILE A 421 -0.50 0.32 16.74
C ILE A 421 0.74 0.59 15.83
N LEU A 422 1.55 1.63 16.05
CA LEU A 422 2.67 2.00 15.16
C LEU A 422 4.04 1.45 15.59
N ASN A 423 4.33 1.39 16.89
CA ASN A 423 5.66 0.95 17.38
C ASN A 423 5.74 -0.54 17.69
N LYS A 424 4.60 -1.26 17.75
CA LYS A 424 4.57 -2.69 18.09
C LYS A 424 3.65 -3.50 17.16
N ILE A 425 3.69 -3.21 15.84
CA ILE A 425 3.15 -4.15 14.84
C ILE A 425 3.88 -5.47 15.02
N LYS A 426 3.10 -6.50 15.36
CA LYS A 426 3.59 -7.83 15.65
C LYS A 426 3.07 -8.77 14.59
N LEU A 427 3.96 -9.24 13.74
CA LEU A 427 3.67 -10.14 12.62
C LEU A 427 3.82 -11.58 13.09
N GLU A 428 2.85 -12.42 12.74
CA GLU A 428 2.90 -13.85 13.02
C GLU A 428 2.92 -14.64 11.71
N CYS A 429 3.95 -15.46 11.54
CA CYS A 429 4.12 -16.28 10.35
C CYS A 429 3.20 -17.51 10.40
N GLN A 430 2.44 -17.76 9.34
CA GLN A 430 1.51 -18.88 9.25
C GLN A 430 2.01 -20.04 8.39
N ILE A 431 3.17 -19.90 7.72
CA ILE A 431 3.71 -20.95 6.85
C ILE A 431 4.25 -22.14 7.66
N THR A 432 4.21 -23.32 7.05
CA THR A 432 4.76 -24.56 7.61
C THR A 432 6.28 -24.64 7.41
N GLU A 433 6.92 -25.55 8.16
CA GLU A 433 8.36 -25.80 8.04
C GLU A 433 8.76 -26.29 6.65
N LYS A 434 7.98 -27.22 6.09
CA LYS A 434 8.18 -27.72 4.72
C LYS A 434 8.15 -26.58 3.71
N GLN A 435 7.17 -25.69 3.81
CA GLN A 435 7.06 -24.52 2.93
C GLN A 435 8.23 -23.53 3.08
N ALA A 436 8.72 -23.32 4.30
CA ALA A 436 9.89 -22.46 4.52
C ALA A 436 11.15 -23.07 3.89
N PHE A 437 11.36 -24.39 4.03
CA PHE A 437 12.49 -25.07 3.40
C PHE A 437 12.40 -25.12 1.87
N ASP A 438 11.20 -25.31 1.32
CA ASP A 438 10.97 -25.25 -0.12
C ASP A 438 11.31 -23.86 -0.67
N LEU A 439 10.87 -22.78 0.00
CA LEU A 439 11.21 -21.40 -0.37
C LEU A 439 12.70 -21.10 -0.26
N ALA A 440 13.36 -21.63 0.78
CA ALA A 440 14.79 -21.46 0.96
C ALA A 440 15.60 -22.16 -0.15
N ALA A 441 15.18 -23.36 -0.55
CA ALA A 441 15.78 -24.11 -1.64
C ALA A 441 15.63 -23.37 -2.98
N GLU A 442 14.46 -22.79 -3.26
CA GLU A 442 14.24 -21.97 -4.46
C GLU A 442 15.13 -20.72 -4.50
N LEU A 443 15.44 -20.15 -3.34
CA LEU A 443 16.30 -18.98 -3.22
C LEU A 443 17.79 -19.31 -3.06
N ASN A 444 18.19 -20.59 -3.15
CA ASN A 444 19.56 -21.07 -2.90
C ASN A 444 20.14 -20.65 -1.53
N ILE A 445 19.28 -20.52 -0.51
CA ILE A 445 19.69 -20.17 0.86
C ILE A 445 19.83 -21.45 1.69
N GLN A 446 21.00 -21.68 2.29
CA GLN A 446 21.21 -22.78 3.25
C GLN A 446 20.52 -22.48 4.58
N PHE A 447 19.20 -22.56 4.60
CA PHE A 447 18.37 -22.07 5.70
C PHE A 447 18.55 -22.84 7.02
N ASN A 448 19.03 -24.08 6.94
CA ASN A 448 19.43 -24.89 8.09
C ASN A 448 20.50 -24.21 8.97
N GLU A 449 21.36 -23.37 8.38
CA GLU A 449 22.44 -22.69 9.12
C GLU A 449 21.93 -21.51 9.96
N PHE A 450 20.71 -21.06 9.72
CA PHE A 450 20.09 -19.94 10.43
C PHE A 450 19.20 -20.40 11.59
N LEU A 451 18.64 -21.60 11.52
CA LEU A 451 17.78 -22.09 12.60
C LEU A 451 18.67 -22.61 13.75
N SER A 452 18.44 -22.10 14.96
CA SER A 452 19.04 -22.68 16.17
C SER A 452 18.74 -24.19 16.20
N ALA A 453 19.79 -25.02 16.25
CA ALA A 453 19.68 -26.47 16.11
C ALA A 453 18.57 -27.06 17.01
N PHE A 454 17.81 -28.00 16.45
CA PHE A 454 16.88 -28.87 17.19
C PHE A 454 17.59 -29.67 18.28
#